data_AF-A0A938B0N4-F1
#
_entry.id   AF-A0A938B0N4-F1
#
_cell.length_a   1.000
_cell.length_b   1.000
_cell.length_c   1.000
_cell.angle_alpha   90.00
_cell.angle_beta   90.00
_cell.angle_gamma   90.00
#
_symmetry.space_group_name_H-M   'P 1'
#
loop_
_entity.id
_entity.type
_entity.pdbx_description
1 polymer ?
#
loop_
_entity_poly.entity_id
_entity_poly.type
_entity_poly.pdbx_seq_one_letter_code
_entity_poly.pdbx_strand_id
1 'polypeptide(L)'
;KFDQVMFASVKQAYEMGCTSVGATIYFGSPESPRQIMEVSRAFEMAHELGMATVLWCYLRNPAFKTKDADYHEAADLTGQADHLGATIKADIVKQKLPLCNGGFKALNFGKQTESMYTKLSSAHPIDLVRYQVANSYMGRIGLINSGGPSGENDLQDAVMTAVINKRAGGMGLISGRKAFQKPMNEGVQLLNAIQDVYLCKDITIA
;
A
#
# COMPACT_ATOMS: atom_id res chain seq x y z
N LYS A 1 3.28 -9.80 17.36
CA LYS A 1 1.80 -9.75 17.43
C LYS A 1 1.28 -8.86 16.30
N PHE A 2 0.28 -9.26 15.52
CA PHE A 2 -0.32 -8.44 14.46
C PHE A 2 -1.53 -7.68 15.00
N ASP A 3 -1.24 -6.84 15.98
CA ASP A 3 -2.22 -6.12 16.78
C ASP A 3 -1.78 -4.67 16.90
N GLN A 4 -2.33 -3.78 16.06
CA GLN A 4 -2.08 -2.35 16.19
C GLN A 4 -2.97 -1.75 17.27
N VAL A 5 -2.40 -0.81 18.01
CA VAL A 5 -3.07 -0.06 19.06
C VAL A 5 -2.88 1.42 18.78
N MET A 6 -3.89 2.22 19.10
CA MET A 6 -3.79 3.68 19.02
C MET A 6 -2.92 4.19 20.17
N PHE A 7 -1.84 4.89 19.84
CA PHE A 7 -0.90 5.44 20.84
C PHE A 7 -1.05 6.95 21.04
N ALA A 8 -1.69 7.65 20.10
CA ALA A 8 -1.93 9.08 20.13
C ALA A 8 -3.35 9.36 19.62
N SER A 9 -3.89 10.52 19.99
CA SER A 9 -5.20 10.96 19.49
C SER A 9 -5.07 11.80 18.22
N VAL A 10 -6.09 11.78 17.38
CA VAL A 10 -6.18 12.65 16.19
C VAL A 10 -6.10 14.13 16.59
N LYS A 11 -6.77 14.50 17.69
CA LYS A 11 -6.74 15.87 18.22
C LYS A 11 -5.32 16.32 18.58
N GLN A 12 -4.53 15.46 19.21
CA GLN A 12 -3.14 15.77 19.51
C GLN A 12 -2.33 16.01 18.22
N ALA A 13 -2.52 15.18 17.19
CA ALA A 13 -1.85 15.37 15.90
C ALA A 13 -2.25 16.72 15.25
N TYR A 14 -3.54 17.07 15.31
CA TYR A 14 -4.03 18.36 14.83
C TYR A 14 -3.40 19.54 15.60
N GLU A 15 -3.38 19.49 16.93
CA GLU A 15 -2.80 20.54 17.78
C GLU A 15 -1.28 20.72 17.55
N MET A 16 -0.58 19.65 17.15
CA MET A 16 0.83 19.70 16.76
C MET A 16 1.07 20.29 15.35
N GLY A 17 0.00 20.56 14.59
CA GLY A 17 0.09 21.07 13.22
C GLY A 17 0.34 20.00 12.15
N CYS A 18 0.06 18.72 12.43
CA CYS A 18 0.16 17.66 11.42
C CYS A 18 -0.84 17.89 10.28
N THR A 19 -0.41 17.67 9.03
CA THR A 19 -1.30 17.77 7.85
C THR A 19 -2.15 16.51 7.63
N SER A 20 -1.74 15.40 8.23
CA SER A 20 -2.38 14.10 8.05
C SER A 20 -2.18 13.18 9.25
N VAL A 21 -3.07 12.21 9.41
CA VAL A 21 -2.88 11.08 10.32
C VAL A 21 -2.67 9.78 9.54
N GLY A 22 -1.80 8.92 10.06
CA GLY A 22 -1.50 7.62 9.50
C GLY A 22 -1.95 6.50 10.44
N ALA A 23 -2.52 5.43 9.88
CA ALA A 23 -2.85 4.23 10.64
C ALA A 23 -2.45 2.96 9.89
N THR A 24 -2.31 1.84 10.59
CA THR A 24 -2.06 0.53 9.99
C THR A 24 -3.16 -0.44 10.41
N ILE A 25 -3.68 -1.18 9.44
CA ILE A 25 -4.53 -2.35 9.68
C ILE A 25 -3.80 -3.58 9.18
N TYR A 26 -3.82 -4.63 9.98
CA TYR A 26 -3.30 -5.94 9.63
C TYR A 26 -4.41 -6.85 9.11
N PHE A 27 -4.85 -6.64 7.88
CA PHE A 27 -5.93 -7.41 7.25
C PHE A 27 -5.66 -8.92 7.27
N GLY A 28 -6.66 -9.68 7.70
CA GLY A 28 -6.55 -11.14 7.86
C GLY A 28 -6.01 -11.58 9.22
N SER A 29 -5.60 -10.66 10.10
CA SER A 29 -5.28 -11.00 11.49
C SER A 29 -6.56 -11.13 12.33
N PRO A 30 -6.55 -11.88 13.45
CA PRO A 30 -7.70 -12.00 14.34
C PRO A 30 -8.22 -10.65 14.87
N GLU A 31 -7.33 -9.69 15.04
CA GLU A 31 -7.63 -8.36 15.60
C GLU A 31 -8.08 -7.35 14.52
N SER A 32 -8.03 -7.73 13.24
CA SER A 32 -8.34 -6.81 12.14
C SER A 32 -9.75 -6.21 12.20
N PRO A 33 -10.83 -6.90 12.64
CA PRO A 33 -12.15 -6.26 12.77
C PRO A 33 -12.16 -5.09 13.76
N ARG A 34 -11.45 -5.23 14.89
CA ARG A 34 -11.30 -4.15 15.88
C ARG A 34 -10.53 -2.97 15.30
N GLN A 35 -9.39 -3.26 14.64
CA GLN A 35 -8.57 -2.23 13.99
C GLN A 35 -9.35 -1.45 12.92
N ILE A 36 -10.18 -2.13 12.12
CA ILE A 36 -11.05 -1.49 11.12
C ILE A 36 -12.00 -0.49 11.77
N MET A 37 -12.67 -0.88 12.87
CA MET A 37 -13.60 0.01 13.58
C MET A 37 -12.89 1.21 14.20
N GLU A 38 -11.75 0.99 14.85
CA GLU A 38 -10.98 2.06 15.50
C GLU A 38 -10.41 3.05 14.49
N VAL A 39 -9.84 2.56 13.39
CA VAL A 39 -9.28 3.39 12.33
C VAL A 39 -10.39 4.17 11.62
N SER A 40 -11.54 3.55 11.34
CA SER A 40 -12.68 4.24 10.71
C SER A 40 -13.18 5.42 11.54
N ARG A 41 -13.24 5.28 12.88
CA ARG A 41 -13.58 6.37 13.81
C ARG A 41 -12.50 7.44 13.87
N ALA A 42 -11.23 7.04 13.90
CA ALA A 42 -10.11 8.00 13.90
C ALA A 42 -10.07 8.82 12.60
N PHE A 43 -10.32 8.19 11.46
CA PHE A 43 -10.33 8.87 10.17
C PHE A 43 -11.54 9.77 9.98
N GLU A 44 -12.69 9.40 10.56
CA GLU A 44 -13.85 10.30 10.64
C GLU A 44 -13.52 11.60 11.38
N MET A 45 -12.90 11.49 12.56
CA MET A 45 -12.45 12.65 13.32
C MET A 45 -11.39 13.47 12.55
N ALA A 46 -10.48 12.80 11.84
CA ALA A 46 -9.47 13.48 11.04
C ALA A 46 -10.11 14.32 9.93
N HIS A 47 -11.12 13.78 9.24
CA HIS A 47 -11.90 14.49 8.24
C HIS A 47 -12.70 15.65 8.84
N GLU A 48 -13.29 15.50 10.02
CA GLU A 48 -13.96 16.61 10.75
C GLU A 48 -13.01 17.77 11.07
N LEU A 49 -11.73 17.47 11.28
CA LEU A 49 -10.66 18.45 11.52
C LEU A 49 -9.97 18.94 10.23
N GLY A 50 -10.40 18.49 9.06
CA GLY A 50 -9.81 18.88 7.77
C GLY A 50 -8.41 18.28 7.50
N MET A 51 -8.06 17.18 8.16
CA MET A 51 -6.79 16.47 7.99
C MET A 51 -6.91 15.34 6.97
N ALA A 52 -5.86 15.10 6.18
CA ALA A 52 -5.79 13.95 5.29
C ALA A 52 -5.52 12.64 6.06
N THR A 53 -5.92 11.50 5.51
CA THR A 53 -5.75 10.19 6.13
C THR A 53 -4.96 9.24 5.23
N VAL A 54 -4.00 8.52 5.85
CA VAL A 54 -3.15 7.56 5.13
C VAL A 54 -3.23 6.19 5.81
N LEU A 55 -3.68 5.18 5.08
CA LEU A 55 -3.90 3.83 5.62
C LEU A 55 -2.94 2.80 5.05
N TRP A 56 -2.17 2.15 5.90
CA TRP A 56 -1.39 0.99 5.54
C TRP A 56 -2.29 -0.25 5.59
N CYS A 57 -2.54 -0.87 4.43
CA CYS A 57 -3.44 -2.02 4.29
C CYS A 57 -2.68 -3.36 4.28
N TYR A 58 -1.93 -3.69 5.33
CA TYR A 58 -1.05 -4.86 5.27
C TYR A 58 -1.76 -6.19 5.54
N LEU A 59 -1.58 -7.16 4.64
CA LEU A 59 -2.00 -8.53 4.89
C LEU A 59 -1.16 -9.16 6.00
N ARG A 60 -1.80 -9.85 6.94
CA ARG A 60 -1.17 -10.62 8.01
C ARG A 60 -2.02 -11.82 8.36
N ASN A 61 -1.74 -12.96 7.72
CA ASN A 61 -2.37 -14.21 8.08
C ASN A 61 -1.39 -15.37 7.78
N PRO A 62 -1.00 -16.18 8.77
CA PRO A 62 -0.10 -17.32 8.54
C PRO A 62 -0.58 -18.27 7.43
N ALA A 63 -1.90 -18.40 7.23
CA ALA A 63 -2.48 -19.23 6.19
C ALA A 63 -2.14 -18.75 4.76
N PHE A 64 -1.73 -17.49 4.58
CA PHE A 64 -1.37 -16.96 3.26
C PHE A 64 0.01 -17.45 2.79
N LYS A 65 0.79 -18.05 3.69
CA LYS A 65 2.01 -18.76 3.33
C LYS A 65 1.73 -20.25 3.25
N THR A 66 1.87 -20.79 2.04
CA THR A 66 1.69 -22.22 1.75
C THR A 66 3.05 -22.91 1.63
N LYS A 67 3.04 -24.22 1.34
CA LYS A 67 4.28 -24.95 1.01
C LYS A 67 4.90 -24.47 -0.31
N ASP A 68 4.06 -23.98 -1.23
CA ASP A 68 4.47 -23.68 -2.60
C ASP A 68 4.89 -22.20 -2.75
N ALA A 69 4.19 -21.29 -2.07
CA ALA A 69 4.43 -19.85 -2.19
C ALA A 69 3.91 -19.04 -0.98
N ASP A 70 4.40 -17.81 -0.87
CA ASP A 70 3.90 -16.78 0.05
C ASP A 70 3.00 -15.79 -0.70
N TYR A 71 1.72 -15.74 -0.35
CA TYR A 71 0.71 -14.91 -1.03
C TYR A 71 0.43 -13.59 -0.31
N HIS A 72 1.20 -13.19 0.72
CA HIS A 72 1.00 -11.89 1.38
C HIS A 72 1.18 -10.67 0.47
N GLU A 73 1.76 -10.86 -0.72
CA GLU A 73 1.98 -9.84 -1.74
C GLU A 73 1.25 -10.21 -3.06
N ALA A 74 0.23 -11.07 -2.99
CA ALA A 74 -0.62 -11.37 -4.13
C ALA A 74 -1.53 -10.19 -4.46
N ALA A 75 -1.61 -9.80 -5.73
CA ALA A 75 -2.37 -8.63 -6.18
C ALA A 75 -3.87 -8.73 -5.85
N ASP A 76 -4.47 -9.92 -5.93
CA ASP A 76 -5.87 -10.16 -5.59
C ASP A 76 -6.16 -10.04 -4.09
N LEU A 77 -5.31 -10.60 -3.24
CA LEU A 77 -5.45 -10.48 -1.78
C LEU A 77 -5.18 -9.06 -1.30
N THR A 78 -4.11 -8.43 -1.80
CA THR A 78 -3.75 -7.05 -1.43
C THR A 78 -4.79 -6.07 -1.94
N GLY A 79 -5.28 -6.26 -3.17
CA GLY A 79 -6.38 -5.47 -3.72
C GLY A 79 -7.64 -5.53 -2.85
N GLN A 80 -8.00 -6.69 -2.30
CA GLN A 80 -9.14 -6.77 -1.37
C GLN A 80 -8.91 -5.95 -0.08
N ALA A 81 -7.70 -5.96 0.48
CA ALA A 81 -7.37 -5.12 1.62
C ALA A 81 -7.38 -3.62 1.26
N ASP A 82 -6.91 -3.27 0.07
CA ASP A 82 -6.92 -1.91 -0.44
C ASP A 82 -8.37 -1.42 -0.63
N HIS A 83 -9.27 -2.26 -1.15
CA HIS A 83 -10.69 -1.95 -1.27
C HIS A 83 -11.36 -1.71 0.09
N LEU A 84 -11.09 -2.56 1.08
CA LEU A 84 -11.60 -2.35 2.44
C LEU A 84 -11.04 -1.07 3.04
N GLY A 85 -9.77 -0.76 2.81
CA GLY A 85 -9.18 0.51 3.25
C GLY A 85 -9.81 1.74 2.60
N ALA A 86 -10.07 1.66 1.30
CA ALA A 86 -10.70 2.74 0.53
C ALA A 86 -12.15 3.03 0.96
N THR A 87 -12.83 2.09 1.63
CA THR A 87 -14.20 2.28 2.12
C THR A 87 -14.29 2.82 3.55
N ILE A 88 -13.17 2.98 4.26
CA ILE A 88 -13.12 3.45 5.65
C ILE A 88 -12.42 4.81 5.81
N LYS A 89 -12.75 5.75 4.90
CA LYS A 89 -12.33 7.15 4.94
C LYS A 89 -10.81 7.36 4.76
N ALA A 90 -10.11 6.42 4.13
CA ALA A 90 -8.73 6.64 3.70
C ALA A 90 -8.71 7.58 2.48
N ASP A 91 -7.88 8.62 2.51
CA ASP A 91 -7.60 9.45 1.33
C ASP A 91 -6.48 8.83 0.49
N ILE A 92 -5.52 8.19 1.16
CA ILE A 92 -4.44 7.43 0.56
C ILE A 92 -4.37 6.04 1.20
N VAL A 93 -4.32 5.01 0.37
CA VAL A 93 -3.99 3.64 0.75
C VAL A 93 -2.53 3.36 0.40
N LYS A 94 -1.83 2.77 1.36
CA LYS A 94 -0.47 2.28 1.20
C LYS A 94 -0.44 0.77 1.24
N GLN A 95 0.13 0.18 0.19
CA GLN A 95 0.31 -1.26 0.06
C GLN A 95 1.76 -1.62 -0.28
N LYS A 96 2.15 -2.87 -0.07
CA LYS A 96 3.39 -3.39 -0.64
C LYS A 96 3.27 -3.55 -2.17
N LEU A 97 4.40 -3.51 -2.86
CA LEU A 97 4.43 -3.85 -4.28
C LEU A 97 4.04 -5.34 -4.42
N PRO A 98 3.05 -5.68 -5.26
CA PRO A 98 2.65 -7.07 -5.46
C PRO A 98 3.70 -7.79 -6.32
N LEU A 99 4.04 -9.02 -5.93
CA LEU A 99 5.02 -9.86 -6.62
C LEU A 99 4.38 -11.06 -7.33
N CYS A 100 3.13 -11.36 -7.00
CA CYS A 100 2.38 -12.47 -7.57
C CYS A 100 0.88 -12.15 -7.64
N ASN A 101 0.08 -13.11 -8.09
CA ASN A 101 -1.38 -13.04 -8.10
C ASN A 101 -1.96 -14.44 -7.83
N GLY A 102 -3.28 -14.54 -7.68
CA GLY A 102 -3.97 -15.82 -7.53
C GLY A 102 -3.96 -16.37 -6.11
N GLY A 103 -3.77 -15.53 -5.11
CA GLY A 103 -3.88 -15.92 -3.70
C GLY A 103 -5.28 -16.44 -3.36
N PHE A 104 -6.36 -15.88 -3.93
CA PHE A 104 -7.71 -16.40 -3.76
C PHE A 104 -7.84 -17.84 -4.27
N LYS A 105 -7.25 -18.13 -5.43
CA LYS A 105 -7.28 -19.47 -6.04
C LYS A 105 -6.44 -20.46 -5.22
N ALA A 106 -5.22 -20.10 -4.88
CA ALA A 106 -4.30 -20.97 -4.15
C ALA A 106 -4.77 -21.30 -2.72
N LEU A 107 -5.44 -20.34 -2.07
CA LEU A 107 -5.93 -20.49 -0.70
C LEU A 107 -7.38 -20.96 -0.61
N ASN A 108 -8.05 -21.16 -1.75
CA ASN A 108 -9.49 -21.40 -1.83
C ASN A 108 -10.30 -20.39 -1.00
N PHE A 109 -9.93 -19.11 -1.10
CA PHE A 109 -10.45 -18.01 -0.32
C PHE A 109 -11.07 -16.94 -1.23
N GLY A 110 -12.13 -16.27 -0.76
CA GLY A 110 -12.78 -15.18 -1.51
C GLY A 110 -13.62 -15.64 -2.70
N LYS A 111 -14.14 -14.66 -3.45
CA LYS A 111 -14.86 -14.89 -4.71
C LYS A 111 -13.93 -14.54 -5.86
N GLN A 112 -13.82 -15.45 -6.82
CA GLN A 112 -12.94 -15.27 -7.96
C GLN A 112 -13.60 -15.77 -9.25
N THR A 113 -13.16 -15.20 -10.37
CA THR A 113 -13.46 -15.67 -11.72
C THR A 113 -12.17 -15.72 -12.52
N GLU A 114 -12.08 -16.61 -13.51
CA GLU A 114 -10.85 -16.76 -14.33
C GLU A 114 -10.48 -15.47 -15.09
N SER A 115 -11.45 -14.59 -15.37
CA SER A 115 -11.18 -13.29 -16.03
C SER A 115 -10.32 -12.36 -15.18
N MET A 116 -10.32 -12.49 -13.85
CA MET A 116 -9.44 -11.71 -12.96
C MET A 116 -7.95 -11.93 -13.30
N TYR A 117 -7.61 -13.14 -13.74
CA TYR A 117 -6.22 -13.55 -14.00
C TYR A 117 -5.85 -13.61 -15.49
N THR A 118 -6.86 -13.60 -16.37
CA THR A 118 -6.66 -13.77 -17.83
C THR A 118 -7.05 -12.56 -18.66
N LYS A 119 -7.90 -11.68 -18.15
CA LYS A 119 -8.39 -10.48 -18.87
C LYS A 119 -8.11 -9.17 -18.13
N LEU A 120 -8.24 -9.18 -16.80
CA LEU A 120 -8.13 -7.98 -15.97
C LEU A 120 -6.72 -7.74 -15.41
N SER A 121 -5.85 -8.75 -15.48
CA SER A 121 -4.47 -8.68 -15.00
C SER A 121 -3.60 -9.70 -15.75
N SER A 122 -2.29 -9.56 -15.60
CA SER A 122 -1.27 -10.49 -16.12
C SER A 122 -0.15 -10.65 -15.08
N ALA A 123 0.89 -11.41 -15.40
CA ALA A 123 2.09 -11.50 -14.57
C ALA A 123 2.98 -10.24 -14.65
N HIS A 124 2.67 -9.29 -15.54
CA HIS A 124 3.46 -8.07 -15.68
C HIS A 124 3.32 -7.20 -14.42
N PRO A 125 4.41 -6.71 -13.80
CA PRO A 125 4.35 -5.99 -12.52
C PRO A 125 3.43 -4.75 -12.54
N ILE A 126 3.39 -4.03 -13.66
CA ILE A 126 2.46 -2.90 -13.84
C ILE A 126 1.01 -3.34 -13.76
N ASP A 127 0.64 -4.50 -14.33
CA ASP A 127 -0.74 -4.99 -14.31
C ASP A 127 -1.13 -5.48 -12.91
N LEU A 128 -0.19 -6.01 -12.14
CA LEU A 128 -0.39 -6.39 -10.75
C LEU A 128 -0.68 -5.16 -9.87
N VAL A 129 0.10 -4.08 -10.02
CA VAL A 129 -0.19 -2.82 -9.31
C VAL A 129 -1.45 -2.16 -9.84
N ARG A 130 -1.72 -2.21 -11.14
CA ARG A 130 -2.96 -1.65 -11.70
C ARG A 130 -4.19 -2.35 -11.08
N TYR A 131 -4.07 -3.64 -10.77
CA TYR A 131 -5.11 -4.36 -10.04
C TYR A 131 -5.34 -3.81 -8.62
N GLN A 132 -4.28 -3.44 -7.89
CA GLN A 132 -4.41 -2.72 -6.62
C GLN A 132 -5.10 -1.35 -6.81
N VAL A 133 -4.65 -0.56 -7.80
CA VAL A 133 -5.21 0.77 -8.10
C VAL A 133 -6.71 0.67 -8.43
N ALA A 134 -7.12 -0.35 -9.19
CA ALA A 134 -8.51 -0.62 -9.51
C ALA A 134 -9.38 -0.83 -8.26
N ASN A 135 -8.84 -1.53 -7.26
CA ASN A 135 -9.50 -1.77 -5.97
C ASN A 135 -9.56 -0.52 -5.08
N SER A 136 -8.74 0.49 -5.35
CA SER A 136 -8.85 1.84 -4.78
C SER A 136 -9.76 2.77 -5.61
N TYR A 137 -10.84 2.21 -6.17
CA TYR A 137 -11.79 2.89 -7.05
C TYR A 137 -11.13 3.57 -8.26
N MET A 138 -10.31 2.80 -8.99
CA MET A 138 -9.53 3.29 -10.14
C MET A 138 -8.64 4.50 -9.80
N GLY A 139 -8.07 4.50 -8.60
CA GLY A 139 -7.19 5.57 -8.12
C GLY A 139 -7.91 6.80 -7.56
N ARG A 140 -9.25 6.78 -7.44
CA ARG A 140 -9.99 7.86 -6.72
C ARG A 140 -9.50 7.98 -5.28
N ILE A 141 -9.28 6.85 -4.62
CA ILE A 141 -8.51 6.81 -3.37
C ILE A 141 -7.07 6.51 -3.78
N GLY A 142 -6.15 7.37 -3.34
CA GLY A 142 -4.79 7.31 -3.84
C GLY A 142 -4.06 6.05 -3.44
N LEU A 143 -3.44 5.33 -4.38
CA LEU A 143 -2.60 4.18 -4.06
C LEU A 143 -1.11 4.58 -4.11
N ILE A 144 -0.41 4.31 -3.02
CA ILE A 144 1.04 4.40 -2.93
C ILE A 144 1.65 3.04 -2.58
N ASN A 145 2.82 2.72 -3.13
CA ASN A 145 3.54 1.51 -2.73
C ASN A 145 4.63 1.80 -1.69
N SER A 146 4.97 0.80 -0.87
CA SER A 146 6.08 0.91 0.08
C SER A 146 7.44 0.78 -0.61
N GLY A 147 8.45 1.51 -0.12
CA GLY A 147 9.83 1.33 -0.56
C GLY A 147 10.50 0.01 -0.12
N GLY A 148 9.82 -0.90 0.59
CA GLY A 148 10.41 -2.21 0.94
C GLY A 148 11.51 -2.20 2.01
N PRO A 149 12.20 -3.34 2.23
CA PRO A 149 13.39 -3.42 3.10
C PRO A 149 14.62 -2.78 2.43
N SER A 150 15.62 -2.42 3.25
CA SER A 150 16.93 -1.96 2.77
C SER A 150 17.83 -3.14 2.42
N GLY A 151 18.64 -2.99 1.37
CA GLY A 151 19.59 -3.97 0.85
C GLY A 151 20.69 -3.30 0.03
N GLU A 152 21.31 -4.09 -0.85
CA GLU A 152 22.46 -3.65 -1.66
C GLU A 152 22.06 -2.72 -2.82
N ASN A 153 20.90 -2.98 -3.46
CA ASN A 153 20.42 -2.25 -4.65
C ASN A 153 19.27 -1.27 -4.35
N ASP A 154 19.34 -0.59 -3.20
CA ASP A 154 18.22 0.22 -2.71
C ASP A 154 17.75 1.32 -3.67
N LEU A 155 18.68 1.98 -4.35
CA LEU A 155 18.35 3.04 -5.31
C LEU A 155 17.59 2.46 -6.51
N GLN A 156 18.10 1.39 -7.11
CA GLN A 156 17.52 0.74 -8.29
C GLN A 156 16.14 0.16 -7.96
N ASP A 157 16.00 -0.52 -6.82
CA ASP A 157 14.72 -1.07 -6.36
C ASP A 157 13.68 0.03 -6.13
N ALA A 158 14.10 1.15 -5.52
CA ALA A 158 13.21 2.28 -5.24
C ALA A 158 12.73 2.94 -6.54
N VAL A 159 13.64 3.16 -7.50
CA VAL A 159 13.31 3.71 -8.82
C VAL A 159 12.40 2.76 -9.59
N MET A 160 12.71 1.46 -9.62
CA MET A 160 11.87 0.45 -10.27
C MET A 160 10.45 0.44 -9.67
N THR A 161 10.34 0.46 -8.34
CA THR A 161 9.05 0.49 -7.64
C THR A 161 8.27 1.76 -7.99
N ALA A 162 8.94 2.93 -8.02
CA ALA A 162 8.32 4.19 -8.41
C ALA A 162 7.82 4.17 -9.86
N VAL A 163 8.61 3.63 -10.79
CA VAL A 163 8.22 3.51 -12.20
C VAL A 163 7.00 2.60 -12.32
N ILE A 164 7.03 1.41 -11.71
CA ILE A 164 5.90 0.48 -11.77
C ILE A 164 4.63 1.11 -11.19
N ASN A 165 4.72 1.73 -10.00
CA ASN A 165 3.58 2.38 -9.36
C ASN A 165 3.00 3.49 -10.23
N LYS A 166 3.83 4.41 -10.73
CA LYS A 166 3.38 5.51 -11.59
C LYS A 166 2.75 5.01 -12.89
N ARG A 167 3.40 4.06 -13.57
CA ARG A 167 2.90 3.48 -14.84
C ARG A 167 1.57 2.76 -14.63
N ALA A 168 1.32 2.20 -13.44
CA ALA A 168 0.06 1.53 -13.10
C ALA A 168 -1.08 2.48 -12.73
N GLY A 169 -0.82 3.79 -12.60
CA GLY A 169 -1.80 4.79 -12.14
C GLY A 169 -1.77 5.04 -10.63
N GLY A 170 -0.78 4.52 -9.91
CA GLY A 170 -0.48 4.91 -8.54
C GLY A 170 0.14 6.32 -8.48
N MET A 171 0.16 6.91 -7.28
CA MET A 171 0.48 8.33 -7.11
C MET A 171 1.71 8.61 -6.25
N GLY A 172 2.45 7.59 -5.81
CA GLY A 172 3.57 7.83 -4.92
C GLY A 172 4.17 6.59 -4.28
N LEU A 173 5.28 6.83 -3.58
CA LEU A 173 5.93 5.88 -2.70
C LEU A 173 6.10 6.50 -1.31
N ILE A 174 6.04 5.65 -0.27
CA ILE A 174 6.58 5.99 1.05
C ILE A 174 7.84 5.15 1.28
N SER A 175 8.98 5.84 1.36
CA SER A 175 10.29 5.26 1.67
C SER A 175 10.70 5.58 3.11
N GLY A 176 11.20 4.57 3.81
CA GLY A 176 11.69 4.68 5.18
C GLY A 176 13.11 4.12 5.25
N ARG A 177 13.24 2.86 5.64
CA ARG A 177 14.52 2.16 5.82
C ARG A 177 15.50 2.35 4.65
N LYS A 178 15.05 2.20 3.39
CA LYS A 178 15.91 2.38 2.20
C LYS A 178 16.60 3.76 2.15
N ALA A 179 15.94 4.82 2.63
CA ALA A 179 16.51 6.16 2.66
C ALA A 179 17.30 6.42 3.96
N PHE A 180 16.72 6.07 5.11
CA PHE A 180 17.23 6.49 6.42
C PHE A 180 18.27 5.54 7.05
N GLN A 181 18.50 4.35 6.47
CA GLN A 181 19.59 3.45 6.88
C GLN A 181 20.88 3.64 6.05
N LYS A 182 20.90 4.64 5.16
CA LYS A 182 22.04 4.99 4.32
C LYS A 182 22.75 6.24 4.84
N PRO A 183 24.01 6.48 4.44
CA PRO A 183 24.62 7.79 4.58
C PRO A 183 23.71 8.90 4.05
N MET A 184 23.75 10.07 4.68
CA MET A 184 22.82 11.19 4.39
C MET A 184 22.74 11.52 2.90
N ASN A 185 23.89 11.62 2.22
CA ASN A 185 23.97 11.92 0.79
C ASN A 185 23.30 10.85 -0.07
N GLU A 186 23.51 9.56 0.24
CA GLU A 186 22.89 8.44 -0.47
C GLU A 186 21.38 8.39 -0.24
N GLY A 187 20.93 8.63 1.00
CA GLY A 187 19.51 8.69 1.34
C GLY A 187 18.79 9.83 0.61
N VAL A 188 19.40 11.02 0.56
CA VAL A 188 18.89 12.17 -0.21
C VAL A 188 18.84 11.85 -1.70
N GLN A 189 19.91 11.27 -2.26
CA GLN A 189 19.95 10.87 -3.67
C GLN A 189 18.81 9.89 -4.01
N LEU A 190 18.56 8.91 -3.12
CA LEU A 190 17.47 7.94 -3.30
C LEU A 190 16.09 8.62 -3.29
N LEU A 191 15.85 9.55 -2.37
CA LEU A 191 14.58 10.27 -2.32
C LEU A 191 14.37 11.16 -3.56
N ASN A 192 15.42 11.86 -4.01
CA ASN A 192 15.37 12.67 -5.22
C ASN A 192 15.09 11.79 -6.45
N ALA A 193 15.73 10.63 -6.58
CA ALA A 193 15.49 9.73 -7.70
C ALA A 193 14.04 9.21 -7.74
N ILE A 194 13.41 8.96 -6.59
CA ILE A 194 11.97 8.65 -6.53
C ILE A 194 11.14 9.85 -7.02
N GLN A 195 11.44 11.06 -6.55
CA GLN A 195 10.73 12.28 -6.96
C GLN A 195 10.85 12.53 -8.46
N ASP A 196 12.05 12.35 -9.02
CA ASP A 196 12.32 12.51 -10.46
C ASP A 196 11.44 11.58 -11.30
N VAL A 197 11.20 10.33 -10.86
CA VAL A 197 10.26 9.43 -11.53
C VAL A 197 8.86 10.03 -11.61
N TYR A 198 8.34 10.62 -10.53
CA TYR A 198 7.01 11.23 -10.51
C TYR A 198 6.94 12.56 -11.28
N LEU A 199 8.03 13.33 -11.31
CA LEU A 199 8.13 14.58 -12.08
C LEU A 199 8.40 14.35 -13.58
N CYS A 200 8.98 13.21 -13.96
CA CYS A 200 9.32 12.89 -15.34
C CYS A 200 8.07 12.67 -16.21
N LYS A 201 7.84 13.56 -17.18
CA LYS A 201 6.65 13.53 -18.05
C LYS A 201 6.63 12.34 -19.02
N ASP A 202 7.79 11.78 -19.33
CA ASP A 202 7.93 10.65 -20.27
C ASP A 202 7.45 9.32 -19.64
N ILE A 203 7.40 9.24 -18.31
CA ILE A 203 6.86 8.08 -17.59
C ILE A 203 5.35 8.28 -17.45
N THR A 204 4.62 7.88 -18.49
CA THR A 204 3.15 7.96 -18.53
C THR A 204 2.48 6.74 -17.90
N ILE A 205 1.18 6.82 -17.63
CA ILE A 205 0.37 5.63 -17.37
C ILE A 205 0.46 4.69 -18.60
N ALA A 206 0.61 3.39 -18.34
CA ALA A 206 0.72 2.33 -19.36
C ALA A 206 -0.64 1.78 -19.76
#